data_AF-A0A653DX43-F1
#
_entry.id   AF-A0A653DX43-F1
#
_cell.length_a   1.000
_cell.length_b   1.000
_cell.length_c   1.000
_cell.angle_alpha   90.00
_cell.angle_beta   90.00
_cell.angle_gamma   90.00
#
_symmetry.space_group_name_H-M   'P 1'
#
loop_
_entity.id
_entity.type
_entity.pdbx_description
1 polymer ?
#
loop_
_entity_poly.entity_id
_entity_poly.type
_entity_poly.pdbx_seq_one_letter_code
_entity_poly.pdbx_strand_id
1 'polypeptide(L)'
;MFCLIFRNFKSILIISTLVYLAIQVALYLKIFMNDSFTPVLLWWTPFMPKYDRLIDCGEEHYQCISSNNRDHITNVNLGALLYYGSQIENHDFPLPRNNNILWAVFHEESPKNYAPYLYENIQMLFNLSSTFSRNSSFPVPLQYLTNINLLIDLTYYIPLRNRHGDVETSSVLYVQSDCDTPIDRDKIVKELGKYVKIDSYGACLNNKTFPLSLQNIDPLDLYNREYMTFISKYKFIISIENAACYDYIT
;
A
#
# COMPACT_ATOMS: atom_id res chain seq x y z
N MET A 1 22.01 -75.92 -19.35
CA MET A 1 21.08 -75.30 -18.36
C MET A 1 21.65 -74.05 -17.68
N PHE A 2 22.96 -73.95 -17.43
CA PHE A 2 23.59 -72.79 -16.75
C PHE A 2 23.64 -71.48 -17.55
N CYS A 3 23.67 -71.51 -18.88
CA CYS A 3 23.84 -70.32 -19.71
C CYS A 3 22.58 -69.43 -19.80
N LEU A 4 21.38 -70.05 -19.79
CA LEU A 4 20.08 -69.33 -19.76
C LEU A 4 19.85 -68.61 -18.42
N ILE A 5 20.30 -69.21 -17.31
CA ILE A 5 20.18 -68.65 -15.96
C ILE A 5 21.07 -67.41 -15.84
N PHE A 6 22.31 -67.45 -16.33
CA PHE A 6 23.22 -66.29 -16.34
C PHE A 6 22.73 -65.14 -17.23
N ARG A 7 22.08 -65.45 -18.37
CA ARG A 7 21.50 -64.42 -19.26
C ARG A 7 20.30 -63.73 -18.62
N ASN A 8 19.46 -64.49 -17.93
CA ASN A 8 18.35 -63.94 -17.15
C ASN A 8 18.84 -63.10 -15.97
N PHE A 9 19.90 -63.54 -15.28
CA PHE A 9 20.47 -62.78 -14.16
C PHE A 9 21.09 -61.43 -14.61
N LYS A 10 21.81 -61.41 -15.73
CA LYS A 10 22.31 -60.15 -16.33
C LYS A 10 21.17 -59.22 -16.76
N SER A 11 20.11 -59.78 -17.35
CA SER A 11 18.95 -58.99 -17.78
C SER A 11 18.20 -58.38 -16.58
N ILE A 12 18.05 -59.14 -15.49
CA ILE A 12 17.45 -58.66 -14.25
C ILE A 12 18.30 -57.54 -13.62
N LEU A 13 19.63 -57.67 -13.62
CA LEU A 13 20.53 -56.64 -13.09
C LEU A 13 20.49 -55.34 -13.91
N ILE A 14 20.39 -55.45 -15.24
CA ILE A 14 20.24 -54.29 -16.13
C ILE A 14 18.88 -53.61 -15.91
N ILE A 15 17.81 -54.39 -15.78
CA ILE A 15 16.48 -53.84 -15.50
C ILE A 15 16.45 -53.16 -14.12
N SER A 16 17.04 -53.77 -13.09
CA SER A 16 17.06 -53.19 -11.75
C SER A 16 17.86 -51.89 -11.69
N THR A 17 18.97 -51.80 -12.43
CA THR A 17 19.80 -50.58 -12.51
C THR A 17 19.08 -49.47 -13.28
N LEU A 18 18.39 -49.78 -14.38
CA LEU A 18 17.57 -48.81 -15.12
C LEU A 18 16.39 -48.30 -14.28
N VAL A 19 15.70 -49.18 -13.55
CA VAL A 19 14.62 -48.80 -12.64
C VAL A 19 15.15 -47.92 -11.50
N TYR A 20 16.29 -48.28 -10.91
CA TYR A 20 16.92 -47.45 -9.88
C TYR A 20 17.30 -46.07 -10.41
N LEU A 21 17.88 -45.98 -11.60
CA LEU A 21 18.22 -44.70 -12.24
C LEU A 21 16.96 -43.86 -12.52
N ALA A 22 15.89 -44.48 -13.02
CA ALA A 22 14.61 -43.80 -13.26
C ALA A 22 13.99 -43.26 -11.96
N ILE A 23 14.08 -44.02 -10.86
CA ILE A 23 13.64 -43.57 -9.53
C ILE A 23 14.50 -42.39 -9.04
N GLN A 24 15.82 -42.44 -9.21
CA GLN A 24 16.71 -41.34 -8.85
C GLN A 24 16.41 -40.06 -9.65
N VAL A 25 16.16 -40.19 -10.96
CA VAL A 25 15.76 -39.05 -11.81
C VAL A 25 14.39 -38.51 -11.39
N ALA A 26 13.42 -39.38 -11.11
CA ALA A 26 12.10 -38.95 -10.63
C ALA A 26 12.16 -38.27 -9.26
N LEU A 27 13.00 -38.76 -8.35
CA LEU A 27 13.25 -38.13 -7.04
C LEU A 27 13.97 -36.79 -7.20
N TYR A 28 14.96 -36.70 -8.08
CA TYR A 28 15.66 -35.46 -8.39
C TYR A 28 14.72 -34.42 -9.02
N LEU A 29 13.90 -34.81 -10.00
CA LEU A 29 12.89 -33.94 -10.61
C LEU A 29 11.83 -33.53 -9.58
N LYS A 30 11.42 -34.44 -8.68
CA LYS A 30 10.49 -34.11 -7.61
C LYS A 30 11.09 -33.13 -6.62
N ILE A 31 12.36 -33.28 -6.24
CA ILE A 31 13.07 -32.33 -5.36
C ILE A 31 13.25 -30.98 -6.05
N PHE A 32 13.66 -30.96 -7.32
CA PHE A 32 13.82 -29.74 -8.11
C PHE A 32 12.49 -29.00 -8.32
N MET A 33 11.39 -29.73 -8.53
CA MET A 33 10.04 -29.16 -8.64
C MET A 33 9.46 -28.75 -7.27
N ASN A 34 10.05 -29.19 -6.16
CA ASN A 34 9.60 -28.92 -4.79
C ASN A 34 10.48 -27.90 -4.07
N ASP A 35 11.53 -27.39 -4.73
CA ASP A 35 12.24 -26.19 -4.31
C ASP A 35 11.38 -25.01 -4.77
N SER A 36 10.46 -24.58 -3.91
CA SER A 36 9.53 -23.49 -4.19
C SER A 36 10.31 -22.22 -4.52
N PHE A 37 10.37 -21.86 -5.81
CA PHE A 37 10.86 -20.56 -6.29
C PHE A 37 9.98 -19.47 -5.67
N THR A 38 10.34 -19.03 -4.46
CA THR A 38 9.60 -18.02 -3.73
C THR A 38 10.28 -16.69 -4.04
N PRO A 39 9.67 -15.83 -4.89
CA PRO A 39 10.27 -14.56 -5.25
C PRO A 39 10.43 -13.67 -4.03
N VAL A 40 11.54 -12.94 -3.98
CA VAL A 40 11.78 -11.91 -2.97
C VAL A 40 11.40 -10.56 -3.56
N LEU A 41 10.46 -9.87 -2.91
CA LEU A 41 10.11 -8.48 -3.15
C LEU A 41 10.84 -7.64 -2.10
N LEU A 42 11.84 -6.88 -2.54
CA LEU A 42 12.71 -6.12 -1.65
C LEU A 42 12.29 -4.65 -1.61
N TRP A 43 11.75 -4.21 -0.47
CA TRP A 43 11.55 -2.80 -0.16
C TRP A 43 12.89 -2.10 0.00
N TRP A 44 13.29 -1.38 -1.03
CA TRP A 44 14.54 -0.64 -1.05
C TRP A 44 14.50 0.55 -0.09
N THR A 45 13.38 1.26 -0.07
CA THR A 45 13.04 2.24 0.97
C THR A 45 12.40 1.51 2.16
N PRO A 46 12.82 1.77 3.41
CA PRO A 46 12.33 1.05 4.58
C PRO A 46 10.92 1.49 4.99
N PHE A 47 9.92 1.06 4.23
CA PHE A 47 8.50 1.31 4.49
C PHE A 47 7.82 0.12 5.18
N MET A 48 8.09 -1.09 4.71
CA MET A 48 7.49 -2.36 5.17
C MET A 48 8.44 -3.52 4.87
N PRO A 49 8.34 -4.70 5.53
CA PRO A 49 8.24 -4.95 6.97
C PRO A 49 9.62 -4.93 7.67
N LYS A 50 9.65 -4.79 9.01
CA LYS A 50 10.89 -4.80 9.84
C LYS A 50 11.69 -6.11 9.75
N TYR A 51 11.02 -7.20 9.39
CA TYR A 51 11.57 -8.54 9.22
C TYR A 51 10.91 -9.19 8.02
N ASP A 52 11.63 -10.11 7.37
CA ASP A 52 11.12 -10.87 6.24
C ASP A 52 9.75 -11.50 6.56
N ARG A 53 8.81 -11.28 5.65
CA ARG A 53 7.44 -11.78 5.77
C ARG A 53 7.10 -12.61 4.55
N LEU A 54 6.72 -13.87 4.78
CA LEU A 54 6.05 -14.68 3.77
C LEU A 54 4.63 -14.12 3.56
N ILE A 55 4.36 -13.68 2.34
CA ILE A 55 3.03 -13.31 1.88
C ILE A 55 2.49 -14.49 1.09
N ASP A 56 1.28 -14.91 1.43
CA ASP A 56 0.53 -15.96 0.75
C ASP A 56 -0.82 -15.36 0.31
N CYS A 57 -1.11 -15.41 -0.98
CA CYS A 57 -2.24 -14.71 -1.61
C CYS A 57 -3.01 -15.60 -2.58
N GLY A 58 -4.33 -15.43 -2.58
CA GLY A 58 -5.24 -16.09 -3.52
C GLY A 58 -5.55 -17.54 -3.17
N GLU A 59 -6.54 -18.12 -3.84
CA GLU A 59 -6.91 -19.53 -3.68
C GLU A 59 -5.82 -20.47 -4.21
N GLU A 60 -5.00 -19.99 -5.15
CA GLU A 60 -3.90 -20.73 -5.77
C GLU A 60 -2.60 -20.66 -4.95
N HIS A 61 -2.61 -20.04 -3.76
CA HIS A 61 -1.45 -19.95 -2.85
C HIS A 61 -0.19 -19.37 -3.49
N TYR A 62 -0.31 -18.21 -4.13
CA TYR A 62 0.85 -17.47 -4.63
C TYR A 62 1.68 -16.94 -3.45
N GLN A 63 2.92 -17.39 -3.35
CA GLN A 63 3.82 -17.05 -2.25
C GLN A 63 4.94 -16.12 -2.70
N CYS A 64 5.28 -15.13 -1.86
CA CYS A 64 6.47 -14.30 -2.01
C CYS A 64 7.03 -13.87 -0.65
N ILE A 65 8.32 -13.58 -0.59
CA ILE A 65 8.96 -13.00 0.58
C ILE A 65 9.00 -11.49 0.40
N SER A 66 8.40 -10.74 1.32
CA SER A 66 8.55 -9.29 1.42
C SER A 66 9.61 -8.96 2.46
N SER A 67 10.67 -8.27 2.05
CA SER A 67 11.83 -7.97 2.89
C SER A 67 12.25 -6.51 2.71
N ASN A 68 12.87 -5.92 3.73
CA ASN A 68 13.62 -4.67 3.62
C ASN A 68 15.14 -4.87 3.80
N ASN A 69 15.58 -6.14 3.91
CA ASN A 69 16.99 -6.47 4.05
C ASN A 69 17.69 -6.41 2.69
N ARG A 70 18.54 -5.39 2.50
CA ARG A 70 19.24 -5.13 1.24
C ARG A 70 20.20 -6.24 0.83
N ASP A 71 20.57 -7.15 1.72
CA ASP A 71 21.37 -8.34 1.38
C ASP A 71 20.67 -9.23 0.34
N HIS A 72 19.34 -9.13 0.20
CA HIS A 72 18.60 -9.83 -0.84
C HIS A 72 18.84 -9.28 -2.26
N ILE A 73 19.58 -8.18 -2.45
CA ILE A 73 19.83 -7.63 -3.79
C ILE A 73 20.59 -8.61 -4.70
N THR A 74 21.41 -9.50 -4.14
CA THR A 74 22.12 -10.55 -4.89
C THR A 74 21.38 -11.89 -4.86
N ASN A 75 20.15 -11.95 -4.33
CA ASN A 75 19.38 -13.18 -4.26
C ASN A 75 18.94 -13.61 -5.66
N VAL A 76 19.15 -14.89 -5.99
CA VAL A 76 18.79 -15.46 -7.30
C VAL A 76 17.28 -15.42 -7.58
N ASN A 77 16.46 -15.36 -6.53
CA ASN A 77 15.01 -15.27 -6.59
C ASN A 77 14.51 -13.82 -6.38
N LEU A 78 15.38 -12.80 -6.45
CA LEU A 78 14.94 -11.40 -6.39
C LEU A 78 13.99 -11.11 -7.55
N GLY A 79 12.72 -10.82 -7.22
CA GLY A 79 11.68 -10.54 -8.20
C GLY A 79 11.60 -9.05 -8.57
N ALA A 80 11.61 -8.18 -7.56
CA ALA A 80 11.48 -6.74 -7.76
C ALA A 80 12.07 -5.93 -6.60
N LEU A 81 12.42 -4.68 -6.89
CA LEU A 81 12.69 -3.65 -5.92
C LEU A 81 11.45 -2.76 -5.74
N LEU A 82 11.01 -2.60 -4.51
CA LEU A 82 9.84 -1.82 -4.13
C LEU A 82 10.28 -0.51 -3.48
N TYR A 83 9.64 0.59 -3.85
CA TYR A 83 9.92 1.93 -3.35
C TYR A 83 8.66 2.54 -2.80
N TYR A 84 8.73 3.08 -1.59
CA TYR A 84 7.73 3.93 -1.02
C TYR A 84 8.00 5.36 -1.44
N GLY A 85 7.10 5.91 -2.26
CA GLY A 85 7.36 7.14 -3.01
C GLY A 85 7.68 8.34 -2.13
N SER A 86 7.12 8.42 -0.93
CA SER A 86 7.33 9.52 0.01
C SER A 86 8.68 9.44 0.75
N GLN A 87 9.41 8.32 0.64
CA GLN A 87 10.68 8.08 1.33
C GLN A 87 11.83 7.75 0.37
N ILE A 88 11.71 8.16 -0.89
CA ILE A 88 12.80 7.99 -1.85
C ILE A 88 13.93 8.97 -1.53
N GLU A 89 15.14 8.43 -1.39
CA GLU A 89 16.38 9.20 -1.33
C GLU A 89 17.08 9.17 -2.70
N ASN A 90 17.20 10.33 -3.36
CA ASN A 90 17.72 10.44 -4.73
C ASN A 90 19.13 9.85 -4.93
N HIS A 91 19.94 9.81 -3.88
CA HIS A 91 21.32 9.29 -3.93
C HIS A 91 21.42 7.79 -3.62
N ASP A 92 20.32 7.15 -3.25
CA ASP A 92 20.34 5.80 -2.67
C ASP A 92 19.85 4.72 -3.65
N PHE A 93 19.61 5.03 -4.91
CA PHE A 93 19.24 4.01 -5.90
C PHE A 93 20.35 2.95 -6.06
N PRO A 94 19.99 1.65 -6.23
CA PRO A 94 20.95 0.59 -6.49
C PRO A 94 21.45 0.69 -7.93
N LEU A 95 22.56 1.40 -8.10
CA LEU A 95 23.20 1.63 -9.38
C LEU A 95 24.43 0.73 -9.55
N PRO A 96 24.74 0.28 -10.79
CA PRO A 96 24.00 0.52 -12.01
C PRO A 96 22.67 -0.25 -12.05
N ARG A 97 21.64 0.36 -12.66
CA ARG A 97 20.33 -0.26 -12.77
C ARG A 97 20.42 -1.57 -13.56
N ASN A 98 19.98 -2.67 -12.94
CA ASN A 98 19.81 -3.95 -13.62
C ASN A 98 18.43 -3.99 -14.31
N ASN A 99 18.42 -4.00 -15.65
CA ASN A 99 17.18 -4.00 -16.43
C ASN A 99 16.37 -5.31 -16.32
N ASN A 100 16.95 -6.37 -15.77
CA ASN A 100 16.23 -7.63 -15.53
C ASN A 100 15.43 -7.60 -14.21
N ILE A 101 15.67 -6.62 -13.34
CA ILE A 101 14.97 -6.47 -12.06
C ILE A 101 13.98 -5.31 -12.18
N LEU A 102 12.70 -5.59 -11.91
CA LEU A 102 11.65 -4.58 -11.95
C LEU A 102 11.80 -3.62 -10.78
N TRP A 103 11.59 -2.33 -11.04
CA TRP A 103 11.40 -1.32 -10.00
C TRP A 103 9.91 -0.99 -9.92
N ALA A 104 9.33 -1.10 -8.73
CA ALA A 104 7.93 -0.77 -8.49
C ALA A 104 7.81 0.32 -7.43
N VAL A 105 6.86 1.24 -7.61
CA VAL A 105 6.59 2.30 -6.65
C VAL A 105 5.21 2.14 -6.03
N PHE A 106 5.13 2.27 -4.71
CA PHE A 106 3.91 2.48 -3.96
C PHE A 106 3.89 3.94 -3.46
N HIS A 107 2.88 4.72 -3.86
CA HIS A 107 2.77 6.13 -3.48
C HIS A 107 1.31 6.58 -3.52
N GLU A 108 0.68 6.54 -2.35
CA GLU A 108 -0.69 6.94 -2.09
C GLU A 108 -0.90 8.43 -1.91
N GLU A 109 0.18 9.17 -1.68
CA GLU A 109 0.17 10.59 -1.39
C GLU A 109 0.40 11.43 -2.64
N SER A 110 0.08 12.73 -2.56
CA SER A 110 0.35 13.63 -3.68
C SER A 110 1.85 13.85 -3.94
N PRO A 111 2.22 14.32 -5.15
CA PRO A 111 3.59 14.72 -5.48
C PRO A 111 4.17 15.81 -4.57
N LYS A 112 3.37 16.44 -3.70
CA LYS A 112 3.88 17.31 -2.62
C LYS A 112 4.90 16.57 -1.75
N ASN A 113 4.66 15.29 -1.47
CA ASN A 113 5.52 14.49 -0.61
C ASN A 113 6.80 14.02 -1.31
N TYR A 114 6.83 14.05 -2.64
CA TYR A 114 8.03 13.83 -3.43
C TYR A 114 7.97 14.60 -4.75
N ALA A 115 8.41 15.87 -4.69
CA ALA A 115 8.35 16.82 -5.80
C ALA A 115 8.94 16.31 -7.14
N PRO A 116 9.96 15.42 -7.17
CA PRO A 116 10.44 14.85 -8.43
C PRO A 116 9.36 14.11 -9.24
N TYR A 117 8.27 13.64 -8.63
CA TYR A 117 7.15 13.06 -9.39
C TYR A 117 6.39 14.06 -10.27
N LEU A 118 6.66 15.36 -10.17
CA LEU A 118 6.15 16.34 -11.13
C LEU A 118 6.76 16.16 -12.54
N TYR A 119 7.85 15.41 -12.67
CA TYR A 119 8.54 15.20 -13.95
C TYR A 119 8.31 13.78 -14.47
N GLU A 120 7.91 13.69 -15.75
CA GLU A 120 7.59 12.43 -16.43
C GLU A 120 8.78 11.45 -16.42
N ASN A 121 10.01 11.94 -16.61
CA ASN A 121 11.20 11.09 -16.59
C ASN A 121 11.41 10.39 -15.23
N ILE A 122 10.96 10.99 -14.12
CA ILE A 122 11.01 10.38 -12.79
C ILE A 122 9.90 9.35 -12.65
N GLN A 123 8.69 9.65 -13.12
CA GLN A 123 7.58 8.70 -13.11
C GLN A 123 7.93 7.43 -13.92
N MET A 124 8.60 7.61 -15.06
CA MET A 124 9.06 6.53 -15.94
C MET A 124 10.26 5.74 -15.40
N LEU A 125 10.84 6.12 -14.26
CA LEU A 125 11.87 5.30 -13.62
C LEU A 125 11.30 3.94 -13.18
N PHE A 126 10.03 3.88 -12.79
CA PHE A 126 9.41 2.68 -12.26
C PHE A 126 8.71 1.89 -13.36
N ASN A 127 8.92 0.57 -13.36
CA ASN A 127 8.25 -0.36 -14.27
C ASN A 127 6.78 -0.59 -13.87
N LEU A 128 6.50 -0.58 -12.56
CA LEU A 128 5.18 -0.78 -12.00
C LEU A 128 4.85 0.34 -11.02
N SER A 129 3.59 0.75 -10.99
CA SER A 129 3.11 1.77 -10.06
C SER A 129 1.85 1.30 -9.32
N SER A 130 1.79 1.66 -8.05
CA SER A 130 0.63 1.51 -7.19
C SER A 130 0.39 2.83 -6.48
N THR A 131 -0.52 3.63 -7.01
CA THR A 131 -0.82 5.01 -6.54
C THR A 131 -2.33 5.27 -6.56
N PHE A 132 -2.75 6.46 -6.14
CA PHE A 132 -4.14 6.90 -6.28
C PHE A 132 -4.63 7.00 -7.74
N SER A 133 -3.71 7.12 -8.72
CA SER A 133 -4.06 7.24 -10.14
C SER A 133 -4.67 5.95 -10.69
N ARG A 134 -5.78 6.05 -11.42
CA ARG A 134 -6.39 4.91 -12.13
C ARG A 134 -5.53 4.39 -13.27
N ASN A 135 -4.53 5.17 -13.71
CA ASN A 135 -3.57 4.76 -14.74
C ASN A 135 -2.39 3.96 -14.16
N SER A 136 -2.33 3.74 -12.85
CA SER A 136 -1.31 2.90 -12.23
C SER A 136 -1.44 1.45 -12.65
N SER A 137 -0.34 0.70 -12.60
CA SER A 137 -0.36 -0.76 -12.82
C SER A 137 -1.32 -1.45 -11.84
N PHE A 138 -1.33 -0.97 -10.58
CA PHE A 138 -2.21 -1.44 -9.50
C PHE A 138 -2.78 -0.24 -8.73
N PRO A 139 -3.87 0.38 -9.21
CA PRO A 139 -4.46 1.56 -8.57
C PRO A 139 -4.94 1.25 -7.15
N VAL A 140 -4.70 2.17 -6.21
CA VAL A 140 -5.13 2.06 -4.81
C VAL A 140 -6.03 3.22 -4.35
N PRO A 141 -7.05 3.64 -5.13
CA PRO A 141 -7.89 4.80 -4.76
C PRO A 141 -8.76 4.58 -3.53
N LEU A 142 -8.86 3.33 -3.03
CA LEU A 142 -9.70 2.95 -1.89
C LEU A 142 -8.90 2.25 -0.78
N GLN A 143 -7.58 2.40 -0.73
CA GLN A 143 -6.74 1.68 0.24
C GLN A 143 -7.12 1.93 1.72
N TYR A 144 -7.68 3.09 2.05
CA TYR A 144 -8.13 3.42 3.40
C TYR A 144 -9.52 2.87 3.70
N LEU A 145 -10.25 2.36 2.69
CA LEU A 145 -11.56 1.75 2.85
C LEU A 145 -11.41 0.28 3.27
N THR A 146 -11.63 0.01 4.56
CA THR A 146 -11.51 -1.34 5.12
C THR A 146 -12.67 -2.26 4.73
N ASN A 147 -13.84 -1.69 4.42
CA ASN A 147 -15.03 -2.45 4.06
C ASN A 147 -15.94 -1.63 3.14
N ILE A 148 -16.38 -2.25 2.03
CA ILE A 148 -17.27 -1.60 1.06
C ILE A 148 -18.62 -1.18 1.64
N ASN A 149 -19.09 -1.86 2.68
CA ASN A 149 -20.35 -1.55 3.34
C ASN A 149 -20.32 -0.19 4.05
N LEU A 150 -19.14 0.35 4.36
CA LEU A 150 -18.99 1.68 4.97
C LEU A 150 -19.50 2.79 4.07
N LEU A 151 -19.51 2.59 2.75
CA LEU A 151 -20.02 3.58 1.79
C LEU A 151 -21.53 3.82 1.92
N ILE A 152 -22.26 2.86 2.50
CA ILE A 152 -23.71 2.92 2.69
C ILE A 152 -24.11 2.87 4.16
N ASP A 153 -23.14 2.90 5.08
CA ASP A 153 -23.39 2.84 6.51
C ASP A 153 -23.98 4.17 7.02
N LEU A 154 -25.13 4.07 7.69
CA LEU A 154 -25.85 5.20 8.26
C LEU A 154 -25.68 5.31 9.78
N THR A 155 -24.77 4.56 10.39
CA THR A 155 -24.53 4.52 11.85
C THR A 155 -24.40 5.91 12.47
N TYR A 156 -23.70 6.83 11.80
CA TYR A 156 -23.50 8.21 12.29
C TYR A 156 -24.39 9.24 11.58
N TYR A 157 -25.31 8.82 10.71
CA TYR A 157 -26.17 9.75 9.98
C TYR A 157 -27.21 10.39 10.90
N ILE A 158 -27.16 11.72 11.01
CA ILE A 158 -28.17 12.52 11.73
C ILE A 158 -29.04 13.27 10.71
N PRO A 159 -30.36 13.01 10.63
CA PRO A 159 -31.26 13.75 9.74
C PRO A 159 -31.18 15.26 9.98
N LEU A 160 -31.20 16.07 8.92
CA LEU A 160 -31.04 17.53 9.00
C LEU A 160 -32.02 18.20 9.99
N ARG A 161 -33.27 17.72 10.07
CA ARG A 161 -34.29 18.22 11.02
C ARG A 161 -33.93 18.00 12.48
N ASN A 162 -33.12 16.98 12.76
CA ASN A 162 -32.68 16.59 14.10
C ASN A 162 -31.25 17.09 14.37
N ARG A 163 -30.60 17.71 13.37
CA ARG A 163 -29.26 18.27 13.49
C ARG A 163 -29.37 19.66 14.14
N HIS A 164 -29.75 19.66 15.41
CA HIS A 164 -29.66 20.83 16.28
C HIS A 164 -28.18 20.97 16.65
N GLY A 165 -27.47 21.88 15.99
CA GLY A 165 -26.20 22.34 16.55
C GLY A 165 -26.49 22.91 17.93
N ASP A 166 -25.62 22.63 18.91
CA ASP A 166 -25.60 23.48 20.09
C ASP A 166 -25.41 24.93 19.60
N VAL A 167 -25.95 25.92 20.30
CA VAL A 167 -25.91 27.34 19.87
C VAL A 167 -24.47 27.80 19.52
N GLU A 168 -23.46 27.13 20.06
CA GLU A 168 -22.05 27.40 19.84
C GLU A 168 -21.41 26.75 18.60
N THR A 169 -21.96 25.66 18.07
CA THR A 169 -21.40 24.92 16.93
C THR A 169 -21.81 25.54 15.60
N SER A 170 -20.85 25.73 14.69
CA SER A 170 -21.14 26.18 13.34
C SER A 170 -21.76 25.07 12.49
N SER A 171 -22.26 25.42 11.31
CA SER A 171 -22.78 24.43 10.36
C SER A 171 -21.69 23.72 9.55
N VAL A 172 -20.47 24.28 9.51
CA VAL A 172 -19.40 23.82 8.63
C VAL A 172 -18.16 23.47 9.45
N LEU A 173 -17.65 22.26 9.25
CA LEU A 173 -16.44 21.76 9.88
C LEU A 173 -15.25 21.83 8.92
N TYR A 174 -14.10 22.24 9.45
CA TYR A 174 -12.80 22.09 8.81
C TYR A 174 -11.83 21.44 9.81
N VAL A 175 -11.24 20.30 9.46
CA VAL A 175 -10.24 19.61 10.31
C VAL A 175 -9.01 19.34 9.48
N GLN A 176 -7.94 20.09 9.71
CA GLN A 176 -6.68 19.94 8.98
C GLN A 176 -5.48 20.30 9.86
N SER A 177 -4.39 19.55 9.69
CA SER A 177 -3.10 19.80 10.34
C SER A 177 -1.92 19.97 9.38
N ASP A 178 -2.13 19.66 8.10
CA ASP A 178 -1.16 19.89 7.03
C ASP A 178 -1.48 21.21 6.30
N CYS A 179 -0.88 22.30 6.79
CA CYS A 179 -1.18 23.65 6.33
C CYS A 179 -0.29 24.08 5.15
N ASP A 180 -0.57 25.25 4.58
CA ASP A 180 0.25 25.89 3.52
C ASP A 180 0.47 24.95 2.32
N THR A 181 -0.60 24.29 1.89
CA THR A 181 -0.53 23.34 0.81
C THR A 181 -0.35 24.02 -0.56
N PRO A 182 0.18 23.31 -1.57
CA PRO A 182 0.34 23.84 -2.93
C PRO A 182 -0.92 24.45 -3.57
N ILE A 183 -2.11 24.10 -3.09
CA ILE A 183 -3.39 24.62 -3.58
C ILE A 183 -4.02 25.67 -2.66
N ASP A 184 -3.28 26.15 -1.65
CA ASP A 184 -3.72 27.20 -0.74
C ASP A 184 -5.08 26.91 -0.08
N ARG A 185 -5.36 25.64 0.28
CA ARG A 185 -6.69 25.24 0.79
C ARG A 185 -7.12 26.06 2.02
N ASP A 186 -6.18 26.41 2.89
CA ASP A 186 -6.45 27.22 4.08
C ASP A 186 -6.88 28.65 3.71
N LYS A 187 -6.35 29.23 2.62
CA LYS A 187 -6.77 30.54 2.13
C LYS A 187 -8.18 30.49 1.56
N ILE A 188 -8.54 29.42 0.87
CA ILE A 188 -9.91 29.18 0.37
C ILE A 188 -10.88 29.12 1.55
N VAL A 189 -10.56 28.34 2.59
CA VAL A 189 -11.39 28.21 3.80
C VAL A 189 -11.47 29.54 4.55
N LYS A 190 -10.36 30.27 4.67
CA LYS A 190 -10.34 31.60 5.30
C LYS A 190 -11.22 32.62 4.57
N GLU A 191 -11.22 32.60 3.23
CA GLU A 191 -12.09 33.48 2.44
C GLU A 191 -13.56 33.10 2.61
N LEU A 192 -13.87 31.81 2.55
CA LEU A 192 -15.23 31.29 2.78
C LEU A 192 -15.74 31.64 4.18
N GLY A 193 -14.86 31.62 5.18
CA GLY A 193 -15.13 31.98 6.57
C GLY A 193 -15.65 33.41 6.78
N LYS A 194 -15.53 34.29 5.77
CA LYS A 194 -16.14 35.65 5.80
C LYS A 194 -17.66 35.63 5.58
N TYR A 195 -18.18 34.59 4.94
CA TYR A 195 -19.58 34.48 4.52
C TYR A 195 -20.35 33.42 5.32
N VAL A 196 -19.66 32.38 5.79
CA VAL A 196 -20.24 31.32 6.62
C VAL A 196 -19.36 31.09 7.84
N LYS A 197 -19.99 30.82 8.99
CA LYS A 197 -19.25 30.43 10.20
C LYS A 197 -18.69 29.01 9.98
N ILE A 198 -17.39 28.86 10.16
CA ILE A 198 -16.65 27.59 10.05
C ILE A 198 -15.97 27.32 11.38
N ASP A 199 -16.18 26.14 11.92
CA ASP A 199 -15.42 25.64 13.07
C ASP A 199 -14.22 24.88 12.55
N SER A 200 -13.03 25.30 12.97
CA SER A 200 -11.74 24.81 12.48
C SER A 200 -10.94 24.20 13.62
N TYR A 201 -10.58 22.94 13.45
CA TYR A 201 -9.78 22.15 14.40
C TYR A 201 -8.50 21.64 13.72
N GLY A 202 -7.53 21.22 14.53
CA GLY A 202 -6.20 20.83 14.05
C GLY A 202 -5.23 22.02 14.08
N ALA A 203 -4.11 21.90 13.37
CA ALA A 203 -3.10 22.97 13.35
C ALA A 203 -3.50 24.15 12.45
N CYS A 204 -4.32 23.93 11.42
CA CYS A 204 -4.62 24.94 10.41
C CYS A 204 -5.86 25.77 10.78
N LEU A 205 -5.76 27.10 10.69
CA LEU A 205 -6.75 28.13 11.08
C LEU A 205 -7.20 28.10 12.56
N ASN A 206 -7.36 26.91 13.16
CA ASN A 206 -7.45 26.57 14.58
C ASN A 206 -8.23 27.60 15.43
N ASN A 207 -9.51 27.80 15.10
CA ASN A 207 -10.38 28.71 15.84
C ASN A 207 -11.22 28.00 16.92
N LYS A 208 -11.13 26.67 17.00
CA LYS A 208 -11.79 25.82 17.98
C LYS A 208 -10.82 24.77 18.51
N THR A 209 -10.96 24.45 19.79
CA THR A 209 -10.20 23.37 20.44
C THR A 209 -11.05 22.11 20.51
N PHE A 210 -10.45 20.95 20.23
CA PHE A 210 -11.12 19.67 20.43
C PHE A 210 -11.53 19.48 21.91
N PRO A 211 -12.71 18.88 22.16
CA PRO A 211 -13.05 18.36 23.48
C PRO A 211 -11.94 17.48 24.04
N LEU A 212 -11.77 17.45 25.37
CA LEU A 212 -10.70 16.70 26.03
C LEU A 212 -10.63 15.23 25.60
N SER A 213 -11.77 14.58 25.35
CA SER A 213 -11.81 13.18 24.89
C SER A 213 -11.23 12.98 23.49
N LEU A 214 -11.21 14.02 22.66
CA LEU A 214 -10.76 13.97 21.26
C LEU A 214 -9.35 14.54 21.04
N GLN A 215 -8.72 15.15 22.06
CA GLN A 215 -7.42 15.80 21.89
C GLN A 215 -6.28 14.84 21.51
N ASN A 216 -6.40 13.57 21.90
CA ASN A 216 -5.41 12.53 21.61
C ASN A 216 -5.83 11.59 20.47
N ILE A 217 -6.97 11.86 19.82
CA ILE A 217 -7.41 11.07 18.67
C ILE A 217 -6.78 11.68 17.42
N ASP A 218 -6.18 10.82 16.60
CA ASP A 218 -5.73 11.20 15.27
C ASP A 218 -6.95 11.57 14.41
N PRO A 219 -7.05 12.80 13.89
CA PRO A 219 -8.13 13.18 12.98
C PRO A 219 -8.23 12.34 11.71
N LEU A 220 -7.18 11.57 11.37
CA LEU A 220 -7.17 10.59 10.29
C LEU A 220 -7.80 9.24 10.67
N ASP A 221 -8.10 9.00 11.96
CA ASP A 221 -8.80 7.80 12.42
C ASP A 221 -10.32 7.92 12.19
N LEU A 222 -10.72 7.74 10.93
CA LEU A 222 -12.12 7.70 10.49
C LEU A 222 -12.90 6.47 11.01
N TYR A 223 -12.25 5.58 11.78
CA TYR A 223 -12.86 4.42 12.42
C TYR A 223 -13.15 4.66 13.91
N ASN A 224 -12.66 5.77 14.47
CA ASN A 224 -12.91 6.13 15.84
C ASN A 224 -14.37 6.57 16.05
N ARG A 225 -15.11 5.83 16.88
CA ARG A 225 -16.52 6.10 17.16
C ARG A 225 -16.77 7.49 17.76
N GLU A 226 -15.91 7.96 18.68
CA GLU A 226 -16.09 9.25 19.33
C GLU A 226 -15.88 10.40 18.34
N TYR A 227 -14.84 10.30 17.51
CA TYR A 227 -14.56 11.25 16.45
C TYR A 227 -15.68 11.30 15.41
N MET A 228 -16.14 10.13 14.92
CA MET A 228 -17.24 10.05 13.96
C MET A 228 -18.55 10.60 14.51
N THR A 229 -18.83 10.36 15.80
CA THR A 229 -19.99 10.93 16.51
C THR A 229 -19.87 12.44 16.69
N PHE A 230 -18.65 12.96 16.82
CA PHE A 230 -18.41 14.39 16.94
C PHE A 230 -18.61 15.11 15.60
N ILE A 231 -17.99 14.63 14.52
CA ILE A 231 -18.08 15.28 13.21
C ILE A 231 -19.48 15.17 12.58
N SER A 232 -20.26 14.14 12.93
CA SER A 232 -21.63 13.96 12.42
C SER A 232 -22.63 15.05 12.82
N LYS A 233 -22.28 15.84 13.85
CA LYS A 233 -23.07 16.99 14.32
C LYS A 233 -23.06 18.15 13.32
N TYR A 234 -22.03 18.25 12.47
CA TYR A 234 -21.90 19.33 11.49
C TYR A 234 -22.76 19.08 10.25
N LYS A 235 -23.27 20.15 9.62
CA LYS A 235 -24.06 20.05 8.38
C LYS A 235 -23.19 19.72 7.16
N PHE A 236 -22.02 20.35 7.10
CA PHE A 236 -21.05 20.21 6.03
C PHE A 236 -19.66 20.02 6.61
N ILE A 237 -18.83 19.26 5.90
CA ILE A 237 -17.40 19.10 6.20
C ILE A 237 -16.64 19.50 4.94
N ILE A 238 -15.64 20.36 5.10
CA ILE A 238 -14.75 20.75 4.00
C ILE A 238 -13.61 19.73 3.93
N SER A 239 -13.64 18.88 2.90
CA SER A 239 -12.63 17.86 2.63
C SER A 239 -11.92 18.19 1.32
N ILE A 240 -10.88 19.05 1.39
CA ILE A 240 -10.07 19.44 0.24
C ILE A 240 -8.68 18.84 0.42
N GLU A 241 -8.20 18.14 -0.59
CA GLU A 241 -6.89 17.50 -0.60
C GLU A 241 -5.71 18.46 -0.47
N ASN A 242 -4.53 17.92 -0.14
CA ASN A 242 -3.34 18.76 -0.02
C ASN A 242 -2.75 19.17 -1.38
N ALA A 243 -3.20 18.57 -2.48
CA ALA A 243 -2.80 18.94 -3.84
C ALA A 243 -3.94 18.67 -4.83
N ALA A 244 -3.91 19.37 -5.97
CA ALA A 244 -4.81 19.12 -7.08
C ALA A 244 -4.18 18.10 -8.03
N CYS A 245 -4.68 16.86 -8.01
CA CYS A 245 -4.23 15.78 -8.87
C CYS A 245 -5.44 15.01 -9.42
N TYR A 246 -5.33 14.50 -10.65
CA TYR A 246 -6.35 13.60 -11.19
C TYR A 246 -6.40 12.33 -10.34
N ASP A 247 -7.62 11.92 -9.96
CA ASP A 247 -7.91 10.72 -9.17
C ASP A 247 -7.39 10.71 -7.72
N TYR A 248 -6.85 11.83 -7.21
CA TYR A 248 -6.36 11.89 -5.82
C TYR A 248 -7.51 12.09 -4.83
N ILE A 249 -7.80 11.04 -4.07
CA ILE A 249 -8.86 10.96 -3.06
C ILE A 249 -8.28 10.19 -1.87
N THR A 250 -8.34 10.78 -0.67
CA THR A 250 -7.92 10.18 0.61
C THR A 250 -9.04 10.15 1.64
#